data_AF-A0A955HLD5-F1
#
_entry.id   AF-A0A955HLD5-F1
#
_cell.length_a   1.000
_cell.length_b   1.000
_cell.length_c   1.000
_cell.angle_alpha   90.00
_cell.angle_beta   90.00
_cell.angle_gamma   90.00
#
_symmetry.space_group_name_H-M   'P 1'
#
loop_
_entity.id
_entity.type
_entity.pdbx_description
1 polymer ?
#
loop_
_entity_poly.entity_id
_entity_poly.type
_entity_poly.pdbx_seq_one_letter_code
_entity_poly.pdbx_strand_id
1 'polypeptide(L)'
;MQPETVPSTVPKFFWQAVRRHRGWFWLSVFLVITASAISQGSSYIFKIVVDAIQANETSTAFWVGVSYPLIILIIQMLYRLSGYTVSVVQARIIKEQNDYLVQHLLRHSKSYFDNRFAGSLVRKVSNVVGGAEQFVATIMWTFLEISVTFIVTAVLVFAVSWQAGTAFLILVGVIGFINGLMVRGKRDIAEATSAARSELSGRQADLFSNMDAARQYARSEYEMVCHSEATTKLKTLEFKNWMYTERMLVINGIILFLCFSGIMYFLLTAWRSGDVGSGDMVL
;
A
#
# COMPACT_ATOMS: atom_id res chain seq x y z
N MET A 1 15.93 -8.11 -34.30
CA MET A 1 15.40 -8.47 -32.97
C MET A 1 13.88 -8.45 -33.07
N GLN A 2 13.25 -9.60 -32.85
CA GLN A 2 11.82 -9.85 -33.05
C GLN A 2 10.93 -8.88 -32.25
N PRO A 3 9.68 -8.62 -32.68
CA PRO A 3 8.78 -7.72 -31.97
C PRO A 3 8.37 -8.39 -30.66
N GLU A 4 9.04 -8.07 -29.55
CA GLU A 4 8.45 -8.33 -28.24
C GLU A 4 7.20 -7.46 -28.16
N THR A 5 6.04 -8.09 -28.39
CA THR A 5 4.73 -7.51 -28.17
C THR A 5 4.69 -6.99 -26.73
N VAL A 6 4.32 -5.72 -26.55
CA VAL A 6 4.14 -5.14 -25.22
C VAL A 6 3.23 -6.09 -24.42
N PRO A 7 3.68 -6.65 -23.29
CA PRO A 7 2.87 -7.57 -22.52
C PRO A 7 1.52 -6.94 -22.17
N SER A 8 0.43 -7.61 -22.51
CA SER A 8 -0.95 -7.10 -22.29
C SER A 8 -1.36 -7.00 -20.82
N THR A 9 -0.56 -7.56 -19.91
CA THR A 9 -0.85 -7.62 -18.47
C THR A 9 0.21 -6.85 -17.68
N VAL A 10 -0.23 -5.94 -16.82
CA VAL A 10 0.59 -5.09 -15.92
C VAL A 10 1.71 -5.87 -15.19
N PRO A 11 1.46 -7.05 -14.61
CA PRO A 11 2.50 -7.79 -13.87
C PRO A 11 3.62 -8.32 -14.77
N LYS A 12 3.31 -8.71 -16.01
CA LYS A 12 4.31 -9.22 -16.96
C LYS A 12 5.20 -8.11 -17.47
N PHE A 13 4.63 -6.93 -17.76
CA PHE A 13 5.40 -5.74 -18.14
C PHE A 13 6.36 -5.33 -17.03
N PHE A 14 5.88 -5.37 -15.78
CA PHE A 14 6.71 -5.11 -14.61
C PHE A 14 7.83 -6.14 -14.45
N TRP A 15 7.50 -7.43 -14.52
CA TRP A 15 8.46 -8.52 -14.39
C TRP A 15 9.55 -8.49 -15.47
N GLN A 16 9.25 -7.98 -16.67
CA GLN A 16 10.24 -7.82 -17.74
C GLN A 16 11.29 -6.74 -17.43
N ALA A 17 10.94 -5.67 -16.69
CA ALA A 17 11.91 -4.69 -16.21
C ALA A 17 12.68 -5.24 -15.00
N VAL A 18 12.00 -5.90 -14.06
CA VAL A 18 12.63 -6.47 -12.87
C VAL A 18 13.57 -7.63 -13.21
N ARG A 19 13.28 -8.43 -14.24
CA ARG A 19 14.07 -9.64 -14.55
C ARG A 19 15.54 -9.34 -14.86
N ARG A 20 15.85 -8.13 -15.33
CA ARG A 20 17.22 -7.70 -15.65
C ARG A 20 18.03 -7.37 -14.40
N HIS A 21 17.35 -7.12 -13.28
CA HIS A 21 17.94 -6.74 -11.99
C HIS A 21 17.46 -7.61 -10.82
N ARG A 22 17.21 -8.90 -11.08
CA ARG A 22 16.68 -9.87 -10.08
C ARG A 22 17.48 -9.91 -8.79
N GLY A 23 18.81 -9.80 -8.84
CA GLY A 23 19.66 -9.84 -7.64
C GLY A 23 19.35 -8.71 -6.66
N TRP A 24 19.28 -7.47 -7.15
CA TRP A 24 18.96 -6.30 -6.33
C TRP A 24 17.51 -6.32 -5.84
N PHE A 25 16.59 -6.80 -6.68
CA PHE A 25 15.18 -6.95 -6.30
C PHE A 25 15.01 -7.96 -5.16
N TRP A 26 15.56 -9.18 -5.29
CA TRP A 26 15.45 -10.18 -4.23
C TRP A 26 16.19 -9.77 -2.96
N LEU A 27 17.33 -9.08 -3.09
CA LEU A 27 18.02 -8.49 -1.95
C LEU A 27 17.13 -7.48 -1.22
N SER A 28 16.46 -6.57 -1.95
CA SER A 28 15.54 -5.61 -1.34
C SER A 28 14.37 -6.29 -0.63
N VAL A 29 13.75 -7.30 -1.26
CA VAL A 29 12.64 -8.07 -0.66
C VAL A 29 13.10 -8.75 0.63
N PHE A 30 14.26 -9.41 0.60
CA PHE A 30 14.83 -10.05 1.78
C PHE A 30 15.08 -9.04 2.90
N LEU A 31 15.71 -7.90 2.60
CA LEU A 31 16.01 -6.87 3.61
C LEU A 31 14.75 -6.26 4.21
N VAL A 32 13.71 -6.00 3.41
CA VAL A 32 12.44 -5.49 3.95
C VAL A 32 11.78 -6.54 4.84
N ILE A 33 11.71 -7.81 4.40
CA ILE A 33 11.13 -8.89 5.23
C ILE A 33 11.88 -9.01 6.56
N THR A 34 13.21 -9.04 6.52
CA THR A 34 14.02 -9.14 7.73
C THR A 34 13.83 -7.92 8.64
N ALA A 35 13.84 -6.71 8.08
CA ALA A 35 13.63 -5.48 8.85
C ALA A 35 12.24 -5.47 9.52
N SER A 36 11.19 -5.77 8.76
CA SER A 36 9.81 -5.82 9.27
C SER A 36 9.61 -6.93 10.29
N ALA A 37 10.21 -8.11 10.10
CA ALA A 37 10.08 -9.21 11.05
C ALA A 37 10.77 -8.89 12.38
N ILE A 38 11.98 -8.33 12.36
CA ILE A 38 12.70 -7.92 13.58
C ILE A 38 11.95 -6.76 14.26
N SER A 39 11.43 -5.81 13.47
CA SER A 39 10.63 -4.71 13.98
C SER A 39 9.34 -5.19 14.67
N GLN A 40 8.64 -6.18 14.10
CA GLN A 40 7.44 -6.73 14.72
C GLN A 40 7.77 -7.57 15.96
N GLY A 41 8.92 -8.25 15.95
CA GLY A 41 9.45 -9.00 17.09
C GLY A 41 9.93 -8.13 18.25
N SER A 42 10.06 -6.80 18.09
CA SER A 42 10.56 -5.94 19.17
C SER A 42 9.65 -5.94 20.40
N SER A 43 8.34 -6.19 20.24
CA SER A 43 7.40 -6.35 21.36
C SER A 43 7.76 -7.54 22.27
N TYR A 44 8.42 -8.57 21.73
CA TYR A 44 8.90 -9.70 22.53
C TYR A 44 10.02 -9.31 23.50
N ILE A 45 10.83 -8.32 23.14
CA ILE A 45 11.87 -7.78 24.05
C ILE A 45 11.20 -7.14 25.27
N PHE A 46 10.08 -6.44 25.05
CA PHE A 46 9.32 -5.85 26.14
C PHE A 46 8.75 -6.91 27.06
N LYS A 47 8.23 -8.02 26.50
CA LYS A 47 7.84 -9.21 27.28
C LYS A 47 8.99 -9.70 28.18
N ILE A 48 10.19 -9.93 27.61
CA ILE A 48 11.35 -10.42 28.38
C ILE A 48 11.68 -9.48 29.55
N VAL A 49 11.65 -8.17 29.32
CA VAL A 49 11.93 -7.17 30.36
C VAL A 49 10.88 -7.25 31.47
N VAL A 50 9.60 -7.34 31.13
CA VAL A 50 8.51 -7.46 32.11
C VAL A 50 8.63 -8.75 32.92
N ASP A 51 8.87 -9.88 32.26
CA ASP A 51 9.02 -11.18 32.92
C ASP A 51 10.25 -11.20 33.85
N ALA A 52 11.39 -10.62 33.42
CA ALA A 52 12.60 -10.53 34.24
C ALA A 52 12.42 -9.64 35.48
N ILE A 53 11.67 -8.53 35.36
CA ILE A 53 11.33 -7.67 36.50
C ILE A 53 10.48 -8.44 37.51
N GLN A 54 9.50 -9.23 37.05
CA GLN A 54 8.65 -10.03 37.94
C GLN A 54 9.38 -11.18 38.61
N ALA A 55 10.37 -11.77 37.93
CA ALA A 55 11.25 -12.78 38.50
C ALA A 55 12.29 -12.23 39.49
N ASN A 56 12.30 -10.92 39.77
CA ASN A 56 13.33 -10.21 40.54
C ASN A 56 14.76 -10.33 39.96
N GLU A 57 14.90 -10.66 38.67
CA GLU A 57 16.18 -10.73 37.96
C GLU A 57 16.60 -9.35 37.42
N THR A 58 16.95 -8.46 38.35
CA THR A 58 17.30 -7.05 38.04
C THR A 58 18.45 -6.90 37.06
N SER A 59 19.43 -7.81 37.06
CA SER A 59 20.55 -7.80 36.10
C SER A 59 20.08 -8.06 34.67
N THR A 60 19.27 -9.10 34.46
CA THR A 60 18.75 -9.47 33.14
C THR A 60 17.87 -8.35 32.58
N ALA A 61 16.95 -7.81 33.39
CA ALA A 61 16.08 -6.71 33.01
C ALA A 61 16.87 -5.45 32.60
N PHE A 62 17.93 -5.12 33.34
CA PHE A 62 18.77 -3.95 33.05
C PHE A 62 19.52 -4.11 31.71
N TRP A 63 20.21 -5.23 31.49
CA TRP A 63 20.98 -5.45 30.27
C TRP A 63 20.10 -5.55 29.02
N VAL A 64 18.95 -6.23 29.12
CA VAL A 64 17.98 -6.31 28.02
C VAL A 64 17.38 -4.93 27.74
N GLY A 65 17.00 -4.18 28.77
CA GLY A 65 16.49 -2.81 28.63
C GLY A 65 17.50 -1.85 27.99
N VAL A 66 18.77 -1.93 28.39
CA VAL A 66 19.86 -1.13 27.79
C VAL A 66 20.17 -1.55 26.35
N SER A 67 19.95 -2.83 25.99
CA SER A 67 20.12 -3.30 24.62
C SER A 67 19.00 -2.84 23.67
N TYR A 68 17.83 -2.45 24.20
CA TYR A 68 16.66 -2.12 23.38
C TYR A 68 16.88 -0.94 22.41
N PRO A 69 17.48 0.21 22.81
CA PRO A 69 17.85 1.27 21.88
C PRO A 69 18.81 0.81 20.77
N LEU A 70 19.74 -0.09 21.08
CA LEU A 70 20.67 -0.65 20.09
C LEU A 70 19.94 -1.51 19.07
N ILE A 71 18.96 -2.31 19.50
CA ILE A 71 18.12 -3.12 18.62
C ILE A 71 17.28 -2.23 17.70
N ILE A 72 16.67 -1.16 18.24
CA ILE A 72 15.94 -0.17 17.43
C ILE A 72 16.88 0.46 16.40
N LEU A 73 18.11 0.83 16.79
CA LEU A 73 19.09 1.38 15.86
C LEU A 73 19.39 0.40 14.72
N ILE A 74 19.57 -0.89 15.02
CA ILE A 74 19.80 -1.93 14.02
C ILE A 74 18.59 -2.07 13.08
N ILE A 75 17.37 -2.09 13.61
CA ILE A 75 16.13 -2.12 12.81
C ILE A 75 16.09 -0.92 11.85
N GLN A 76 16.38 0.28 12.35
CA GLN A 76 16.40 1.49 11.53
C GLN A 76 17.48 1.43 10.46
N MET A 77 18.67 0.92 10.77
CA MET A 77 19.74 0.72 9.78
C MET A 77 19.31 -0.28 8.70
N LEU A 78 18.63 -1.37 9.07
CA LEU A 78 18.10 -2.34 8.10
C LEU A 78 17.05 -1.72 7.18
N TYR A 79 16.14 -0.90 7.72
CA TYR A 79 15.18 -0.16 6.91
C TYR A 79 15.84 0.87 5.98
N ARG A 80 16.92 1.52 6.41
CA ARG A 80 17.68 2.42 5.53
C ARG A 80 18.39 1.65 4.43
N LEU A 81 18.99 0.50 4.77
CA LEU A 81 19.64 -0.37 3.79
C LEU A 81 18.65 -0.92 2.77
N SER A 82 17.47 -1.37 3.21
CA SER A 82 16.39 -1.80 2.33
C SER A 82 15.94 -0.64 1.44
N GLY A 83 15.77 0.56 2.01
CA GLY A 83 15.52 1.81 1.30
C GLY A 83 16.48 2.05 0.14
N TYR A 84 17.79 2.02 0.40
CA TYR A 84 18.80 2.19 -0.65
C TYR A 84 18.68 1.14 -1.75
N THR A 85 18.50 -0.14 -1.40
CA THR A 85 18.36 -1.20 -2.41
C THR A 85 17.09 -1.05 -3.25
N VAL A 86 15.96 -0.69 -2.64
CA VAL A 86 14.70 -0.41 -3.35
C VAL A 86 14.86 0.79 -4.28
N SER A 87 15.51 1.87 -3.84
CA SER A 87 15.77 3.05 -4.69
C SER A 87 16.64 2.72 -5.90
N VAL A 88 17.68 1.89 -5.73
CA VAL A 88 18.50 1.41 -6.86
C VAL A 88 17.66 0.61 -7.85
N VAL A 89 16.78 -0.25 -7.37
CA VAL A 89 15.86 -1.03 -8.21
C VAL A 89 14.87 -0.12 -8.94
N GLN A 90 14.23 0.82 -8.23
CA GLN A 90 13.29 1.78 -8.83
C GLN A 90 13.95 2.61 -9.93
N ALA A 91 15.11 3.21 -9.66
CA ALA A 91 15.81 4.05 -10.64
C ALA A 91 16.12 3.28 -11.94
N ARG A 92 16.49 2.00 -11.82
CA ARG A 92 16.75 1.14 -12.98
C ARG A 92 15.47 0.78 -13.73
N ILE A 93 14.40 0.43 -13.01
CA ILE A 93 13.09 0.11 -13.62
C ILE A 93 12.56 1.33 -14.38
N ILE A 94 12.62 2.52 -13.77
CA ILE A 94 12.18 3.78 -14.39
C ILE A 94 12.93 4.01 -15.70
N LYS A 95 14.27 3.89 -15.67
CA LYS A 95 15.10 4.03 -16.87
C LYS A 95 14.71 3.02 -17.95
N GLU A 96 14.68 1.74 -17.63
CA GLU A 96 14.41 0.68 -18.62
C GLU A 96 13.01 0.80 -19.23
N GLN A 97 12.01 1.16 -18.43
CA GLN A 97 10.65 1.37 -18.93
C GLN A 97 10.56 2.60 -19.83
N ASN A 98 11.25 3.69 -19.48
CA ASN A 98 11.29 4.88 -20.31
C ASN A 98 11.97 4.57 -21.66
N ASP A 99 13.16 3.98 -21.63
CA ASP A 99 13.91 3.56 -22.82
C ASP A 99 13.07 2.62 -23.71
N TYR A 100 12.40 1.63 -23.10
CA TYR A 100 11.55 0.67 -23.82
C TYR A 100 10.35 1.34 -24.49
N LEU A 101 9.63 2.20 -23.75
CA LEU A 101 8.43 2.87 -24.27
C LEU A 101 8.79 3.86 -25.38
N VAL A 102 9.87 4.62 -25.23
CA VAL A 102 10.35 5.53 -26.27
C VAL A 102 10.84 4.75 -27.48
N GLN A 103 11.60 3.68 -27.30
CA GLN A 103 12.02 2.82 -28.41
C GLN A 103 10.83 2.20 -29.15
N HIS A 104 9.77 1.84 -28.44
CA HIS A 104 8.53 1.35 -29.03
C HIS A 104 7.83 2.45 -29.84
N LEU A 105 7.73 3.67 -29.31
CA LEU A 105 7.15 4.81 -30.01
C LEU A 105 7.90 5.16 -31.29
N LEU A 106 9.24 5.15 -31.27
CA LEU A 106 10.07 5.43 -32.45
C LEU A 106 9.85 4.46 -33.63
N ARG A 107 9.23 3.29 -33.39
CA ARG A 107 8.91 2.31 -34.43
C ARG A 107 7.51 2.51 -35.04
N HIS A 108 6.72 3.46 -34.56
CA HIS A 108 5.42 3.79 -35.14
C HIS A 108 5.54 4.59 -36.44
N SER A 109 4.51 4.48 -37.29
CA SER A 109 4.46 5.18 -38.57
C SER A 109 4.33 6.70 -38.39
N LYS A 110 4.76 7.48 -39.38
CA LYS A 110 4.56 8.94 -39.38
C LYS A 110 3.08 9.32 -39.17
N SER A 111 2.17 8.59 -39.81
CA SER A 111 0.72 8.75 -39.64
C SER A 111 0.25 8.58 -38.18
N TYR A 112 0.93 7.77 -37.36
CA TYR A 112 0.61 7.64 -35.94
C TYR A 112 0.86 8.94 -35.17
N PHE A 113 1.93 9.66 -35.52
CA PHE A 113 2.36 10.91 -34.89
C PHE A 113 1.59 12.12 -35.44
N ASP A 114 1.28 12.14 -36.74
CA ASP A 114 0.50 13.23 -37.34
C ASP A 114 -0.92 13.33 -36.75
N ASN A 115 -1.47 12.20 -36.29
CA ASN A 115 -2.81 12.11 -35.70
C ASN A 115 -2.84 12.29 -34.17
N ARG A 116 -1.71 12.56 -33.50
CA ARG A 116 -1.65 12.65 -32.03
C ARG A 116 -0.75 13.78 -31.57
N PHE A 117 -1.27 14.63 -30.69
CA PHE A 117 -0.45 15.65 -30.04
C PHE A 117 0.70 15.02 -29.26
N ALA A 118 1.92 15.52 -29.47
CA ALA A 118 3.12 15.04 -28.77
C ALA A 118 2.94 15.06 -27.23
N GLY A 119 2.26 16.08 -26.68
CA GLY A 119 1.97 16.16 -25.24
C GLY A 119 1.10 15.01 -24.71
N SER A 120 0.19 14.47 -25.53
CA SER A 120 -0.61 13.30 -25.15
C SER A 120 0.24 12.02 -25.04
N LEU A 121 1.22 11.86 -25.94
CA LEU A 121 2.16 10.75 -25.93
C LEU A 121 3.11 10.83 -24.73
N VAL A 122 3.66 12.02 -24.45
CA VAL A 122 4.51 12.26 -23.27
C VAL A 122 3.75 11.94 -21.99
N ARG A 123 2.50 12.42 -21.85
CA ARG A 123 1.66 12.11 -20.69
C ARG A 123 1.40 10.60 -20.57
N LYS A 124 1.16 9.91 -21.68
CA LYS A 124 0.92 8.46 -21.66
C LYS A 124 2.14 7.68 -21.18
N VAL A 125 3.35 8.03 -21.66
CA VAL A 125 4.60 7.41 -21.20
C VAL A 125 4.83 7.70 -19.71
N SER A 126 4.72 8.97 -19.32
CA SER A 126 4.92 9.39 -17.92
C SER A 126 3.95 8.70 -16.96
N ASN A 127 2.67 8.60 -17.31
CA ASN A 127 1.68 7.91 -16.49
C ASN A 127 1.99 6.41 -16.30
N VAL A 128 2.51 5.73 -17.33
CA VAL A 128 2.87 4.31 -17.23
C VAL A 128 4.09 4.13 -16.35
N VAL A 129 5.13 4.95 -16.54
CA VAL A 129 6.36 4.89 -15.74
C VAL A 129 6.08 5.24 -14.27
N GLY A 130 5.37 6.34 -14.01
CA GLY A 130 5.00 6.75 -12.66
C GLY A 130 4.07 5.76 -11.97
N GLY A 131 3.11 5.18 -12.69
CA GLY A 131 2.27 4.11 -12.15
C GLY A 131 3.06 2.86 -11.76
N ALA A 132 4.07 2.49 -12.54
CA ALA A 132 4.95 1.37 -12.21
C ALA A 132 5.85 1.66 -10.99
N GLU A 133 6.38 2.88 -10.87
CA GLU A 133 7.13 3.33 -9.70
C GLU A 133 6.29 3.21 -8.42
N GLN A 134 5.07 3.77 -8.46
CA GLN A 134 4.14 3.72 -7.34
C GLN A 134 3.78 2.26 -6.98
N PHE A 135 3.59 1.41 -7.99
CA PHE A 135 3.33 -0.02 -7.77
C PHE A 135 4.48 -0.72 -7.03
N VAL A 136 5.75 -0.44 -7.37
CA VAL A 136 6.91 -0.99 -6.63
C VAL A 136 6.89 -0.54 -5.19
N ALA A 137 6.67 0.77 -4.98
CA ALA A 137 6.64 1.34 -3.64
C ALA A 137 5.54 0.69 -2.79
N THR A 138 4.32 0.54 -3.33
CA THR A 138 3.20 -0.11 -2.64
C THR A 138 3.48 -1.58 -2.34
N ILE A 139 4.11 -2.33 -3.24
CA ILE A 139 4.48 -3.72 -2.95
C ILE A 139 5.48 -3.78 -1.80
N MET A 140 6.57 -3.00 -1.87
CA MET A 140 7.66 -3.09 -0.91
C MET A 140 7.29 -2.52 0.47
N TRP A 141 6.62 -1.37 0.52
CA TRP A 141 6.38 -0.61 1.76
C TRP A 141 4.96 -0.74 2.30
N THR A 142 4.10 -1.50 1.65
CA THR A 142 2.73 -1.68 2.14
C THR A 142 2.36 -3.14 2.14
N PHE A 143 2.36 -3.79 0.98
CA PHE A 143 1.90 -5.16 0.89
C PHE A 143 2.84 -6.14 1.61
N LEU A 144 4.15 -6.00 1.41
CA LEU A 144 5.15 -6.85 2.05
C LEU A 144 5.16 -6.65 3.57
N GLU A 145 5.17 -5.39 4.02
CA GLU A 145 5.18 -5.05 5.44
C GLU A 145 3.93 -5.57 6.16
N ILE A 146 2.72 -5.32 5.62
CA ILE A 146 1.47 -5.84 6.18
C ILE A 146 1.47 -7.37 6.22
N SER A 147 1.98 -8.03 5.18
CA SER A 147 2.05 -9.49 5.13
C SER A 147 2.99 -10.06 6.19
N VAL A 148 4.15 -9.45 6.37
CA VAL A 148 5.14 -9.86 7.38
C VAL A 148 4.61 -9.61 8.78
N THR A 149 4.06 -8.43 9.04
CA THR A 149 3.40 -8.11 10.31
C THR A 149 2.31 -9.13 10.63
N PHE A 150 1.44 -9.44 9.68
CA PHE A 150 0.40 -10.44 9.87
C PHE A 150 0.96 -11.82 10.25
N ILE A 151 1.95 -12.32 9.51
CA ILE A 151 2.56 -13.63 9.74
C ILE A 151 3.28 -13.68 11.10
N VAL A 152 4.10 -12.66 11.40
CA VAL A 152 4.88 -12.62 12.64
C VAL A 152 3.96 -12.47 13.85
N THR A 153 2.97 -11.59 13.80
CA THR A 153 1.97 -11.46 14.87
C THR A 153 1.19 -12.76 15.06
N ALA A 154 0.76 -13.42 13.98
CA ALA A 154 0.10 -14.72 14.10
C ALA A 154 0.99 -15.73 14.82
N VAL A 155 2.26 -15.88 14.39
CA VAL A 155 3.21 -16.81 15.01
C VAL A 155 3.45 -16.49 16.49
N LEU A 156 3.63 -15.20 16.84
CA LEU A 156 3.85 -14.78 18.22
C LEU A 156 2.63 -15.09 19.10
N VAL A 157 1.42 -14.77 18.65
CA VAL A 157 0.19 -15.03 19.43
C VAL A 157 -0.05 -16.54 19.57
N PHE A 158 0.19 -17.34 18.53
CA PHE A 158 0.10 -18.80 18.62
C PHE A 158 1.14 -19.43 19.55
N ALA A 159 2.33 -18.83 19.64
CA ALA A 159 3.38 -19.28 20.56
C ALA A 159 3.03 -19.00 22.03
N VAL A 160 2.22 -17.97 22.30
CA VAL A 160 1.70 -17.66 23.65
C VAL A 160 0.57 -18.61 24.03
N SER A 161 -0.48 -18.69 23.21
CA SER A 161 -1.62 -19.57 23.48
C SER A 161 -2.35 -19.92 22.19
N TRP A 162 -2.65 -21.21 22.01
CA TRP A 162 -3.48 -21.68 20.89
C TRP A 162 -4.85 -21.01 20.85
N GLN A 163 -5.46 -20.75 22.01
CA GLN A 163 -6.77 -20.11 22.11
C GLN A 163 -6.71 -18.65 21.63
N ALA A 164 -5.70 -17.89 22.07
CA ALA A 164 -5.48 -16.52 21.59
C ALA A 164 -5.18 -16.48 20.08
N GLY A 165 -4.37 -17.42 19.57
CA GLY A 165 -4.05 -17.53 18.15
C GLY A 165 -5.28 -17.81 17.28
N THR A 166 -6.15 -18.72 17.72
CA THR A 166 -7.42 -18.98 17.01
C THR A 166 -8.36 -17.77 17.04
N ALA A 167 -8.45 -17.05 18.17
CA ALA A 167 -9.23 -15.82 18.26
C ALA A 167 -8.72 -14.73 17.29
N PHE A 168 -7.40 -14.59 17.16
CA PHE A 168 -6.78 -13.69 16.19
C PHE A 168 -7.11 -14.07 14.73
N LEU A 169 -7.06 -15.36 14.38
CA LEU A 169 -7.47 -15.80 13.03
C LEU A 169 -8.96 -15.56 12.76
N ILE A 170 -9.82 -15.76 13.76
CA ILE A 170 -11.25 -15.45 13.65
C ILE A 170 -11.44 -13.94 13.39
N LEU A 171 -10.75 -13.07 14.14
CA LEU A 171 -10.76 -11.62 13.93
C LEU A 171 -10.39 -11.27 12.48
N VAL A 172 -9.28 -11.83 11.97
CA VAL A 172 -8.82 -11.58 10.60
C VAL A 172 -9.83 -12.09 9.58
N GLY A 173 -10.42 -13.26 9.82
CA GLY A 173 -11.47 -13.83 8.97
C GLY A 173 -12.74 -12.97 8.95
N VAL A 174 -13.18 -12.46 10.11
CA VAL A 174 -14.35 -11.58 10.23
C VAL A 174 -14.13 -10.26 9.50
N ILE A 175 -12.97 -9.64 9.71
CA ILE A 175 -12.58 -8.43 8.97
C ILE A 175 -12.57 -8.75 7.47
N GLY A 176 -11.86 -9.80 7.03
CA GLY A 176 -11.80 -10.19 5.62
C GLY A 176 -13.17 -10.42 5.00
N PHE A 177 -14.07 -11.10 5.72
CA PHE A 177 -15.43 -11.37 5.28
C PHE A 177 -16.25 -10.08 5.12
N ILE A 178 -16.27 -9.21 6.14
CA ILE A 178 -17.02 -7.94 6.10
C ILE A 178 -16.49 -7.02 5.01
N ASN A 179 -15.16 -6.88 4.90
CA ASN A 179 -14.55 -6.10 3.83
C ASN A 179 -14.89 -6.70 2.46
N GLY A 180 -14.91 -8.03 2.32
CA GLY A 180 -15.32 -8.72 1.08
C GLY A 180 -16.75 -8.40 0.65
N LEU A 181 -17.68 -8.28 1.59
CA LEU A 181 -19.06 -7.86 1.30
C LEU A 181 -19.13 -6.39 0.87
N MET A 182 -18.39 -5.51 1.53
CA MET A 182 -18.37 -4.07 1.26
C MET A 182 -17.62 -3.69 -0.04
N VAL A 183 -16.69 -4.53 -0.50
CA VAL A 183 -15.90 -4.27 -1.71
C VAL A 183 -16.77 -4.07 -2.94
N ARG A 184 -17.87 -4.83 -3.08
CA ARG A 184 -18.78 -4.68 -4.24
C ARG A 184 -19.38 -3.28 -4.30
N GLY A 185 -19.94 -2.81 -3.18
CA GLY A 185 -20.53 -1.46 -3.10
C GLY A 185 -19.50 -0.35 -3.29
N LYS A 186 -18.28 -0.51 -2.75
CA LYS A 186 -17.20 0.45 -2.97
C LYS A 186 -16.76 0.50 -4.42
N ARG A 187 -16.71 -0.66 -5.10
CA ARG A 187 -16.29 -0.77 -6.49
C ARG A 187 -17.22 0.00 -7.43
N ASP A 188 -18.54 -0.13 -7.27
CA ASP A 188 -19.50 0.58 -8.12
C ASP A 188 -19.36 2.11 -7.98
N ILE A 189 -19.18 2.60 -6.75
CA ILE A 189 -18.96 4.03 -6.48
C ILE A 189 -17.61 4.49 -7.06
N ALA A 190 -16.56 3.67 -6.95
CA ALA A 190 -15.24 3.98 -7.49
C ALA A 190 -15.26 4.03 -9.03
N GLU A 191 -15.97 3.11 -9.68
CA GLU A 191 -16.15 3.09 -11.14
C GLU A 191 -16.93 4.34 -11.60
N ALA A 192 -18.04 4.69 -10.93
CA ALA A 192 -18.80 5.90 -11.24
C ALA A 192 -17.97 7.19 -11.03
N THR A 193 -17.19 7.26 -9.95
CA THR A 193 -16.27 8.37 -9.67
C THR A 193 -15.20 8.49 -10.75
N SER A 194 -14.59 7.37 -11.15
CA SER A 194 -13.56 7.32 -12.20
C SER A 194 -14.13 7.74 -13.56
N ALA A 195 -15.36 7.32 -13.89
CA ALA A 195 -16.05 7.73 -15.10
C ALA A 195 -16.32 9.25 -15.12
N ALA A 196 -16.85 9.82 -14.03
CA ALA A 196 -17.10 11.26 -13.91
C ALA A 196 -15.80 12.09 -13.99
N ARG A 197 -14.71 11.59 -13.39
CA ARG A 197 -13.38 12.22 -13.47
C ARG A 197 -12.83 12.20 -14.91
N SER A 198 -13.05 11.11 -15.63
CA SER A 198 -12.66 10.98 -17.04
C SER A 198 -13.48 11.91 -17.94
N GLU A 199 -14.79 12.00 -17.71
CA GLU A 199 -15.69 12.94 -18.39
C GLU A 199 -15.25 14.40 -18.20
N LEU A 200 -14.96 14.80 -16.95
CA LEU A 200 -14.46 16.13 -16.62
C LEU A 200 -13.13 16.44 -17.32
N SER A 201 -12.19 15.48 -17.30
CA SER A 201 -10.89 15.64 -17.94
C SER A 201 -11.01 15.76 -19.46
N GLY A 202 -11.93 15.00 -20.08
CA GLY A 202 -12.24 15.10 -21.50
C GLY A 202 -12.79 16.48 -21.86
N ARG A 203 -13.79 16.97 -21.12
CA ARG A 203 -14.35 18.31 -21.29
C ARG A 203 -13.30 19.42 -21.15
N GLN A 204 -12.40 19.31 -20.18
CA GLN A 204 -11.29 20.26 -20.03
C GLN A 204 -10.35 20.25 -21.23
N ALA A 205 -10.01 19.06 -21.75
CA ALA A 205 -9.17 18.95 -22.94
C ALA A 205 -9.84 19.57 -24.19
N ASP A 206 -11.14 19.35 -24.36
CA ASP A 206 -11.92 19.92 -25.46
C ASP A 206 -12.03 21.46 -25.35
N LEU A 207 -12.29 21.99 -24.15
CA LEU A 207 -12.35 23.43 -23.90
C LEU A 207 -11.00 24.10 -24.17
N PHE A 208 -9.89 23.51 -23.73
CA PHE A 208 -8.56 24.08 -23.90
C PHE A 208 -8.04 23.97 -25.34
N SER A 209 -8.38 22.88 -26.04
CA SER A 209 -8.05 22.75 -27.47
C SER A 209 -8.84 23.71 -28.35
N ASN A 210 -10.05 24.10 -27.94
CA ASN A 210 -10.93 25.04 -28.65
C ASN A 210 -11.06 26.41 -27.94
N MET A 211 -10.06 26.82 -27.17
CA MET A 211 -10.10 28.05 -26.37
C MET A 211 -10.36 29.31 -27.21
N ASP A 212 -9.81 29.38 -28.42
CA ASP A 212 -9.99 30.53 -29.30
C ASP A 212 -11.44 30.65 -29.77
N ALA A 213 -12.09 29.54 -30.10
CA ALA A 213 -13.51 29.52 -30.43
C ALA A 213 -14.36 29.94 -29.21
N ALA A 214 -14.06 29.39 -28.02
CA ALA A 214 -14.78 29.75 -26.80
C ALA A 214 -14.70 31.26 -26.48
N ARG A 215 -13.55 31.91 -26.74
CA ARG A 215 -13.35 33.36 -26.58
C ARG A 215 -14.06 34.17 -27.66
N GLN A 216 -14.00 33.75 -28.92
CA GLN A 216 -14.64 34.46 -30.05
C GLN A 216 -16.16 34.52 -29.92
N TYR A 217 -16.79 33.49 -29.37
CA TYR A 217 -18.24 33.45 -29.16
C TYR A 217 -18.68 34.04 -27.81
N ALA A 218 -17.79 34.65 -27.02
CA ALA A 218 -18.07 35.21 -25.69
C ALA A 218 -18.80 34.23 -24.74
N ARG A 219 -18.55 32.92 -24.88
CA ARG A 219 -19.24 31.86 -24.12
C ARG A 219 -18.53 31.45 -22.83
N SER A 220 -17.60 32.26 -22.33
CA SER A 220 -16.83 31.92 -21.13
C SER A 220 -17.72 31.66 -19.91
N GLU A 221 -18.79 32.44 -19.71
CA GLU A 221 -19.73 32.22 -18.61
C GLU A 221 -20.51 30.90 -18.76
N TYR A 222 -20.94 30.58 -19.97
CA TYR A 222 -21.63 29.32 -20.27
C TYR A 222 -20.74 28.11 -20.00
N GLU A 223 -19.48 28.14 -20.48
CA GLU A 223 -18.51 27.07 -20.24
C GLU A 223 -18.20 26.92 -18.74
N MET A 224 -18.17 28.01 -17.98
CA MET A 224 -18.00 27.96 -16.52
C MET A 224 -19.20 27.35 -15.80
N VAL A 225 -20.43 27.60 -16.25
CA VAL A 225 -21.63 26.95 -15.70
C VAL A 225 -21.56 25.44 -15.95
N CYS A 226 -21.29 25.02 -17.19
CA CYS A 226 -21.15 23.59 -17.51
C CYS A 226 -20.00 22.92 -16.72
N HIS A 227 -18.88 23.62 -16.54
CA HIS A 227 -17.77 23.14 -15.71
C HIS A 227 -18.16 23.01 -14.23
N SER A 228 -18.91 23.97 -13.70
CA SER A 228 -19.43 23.97 -12.33
C SER A 228 -20.39 22.79 -12.09
N GLU A 229 -21.26 22.47 -13.05
CA GLU A 229 -22.15 21.31 -12.97
C GLU A 229 -21.37 19.99 -12.96
N ALA A 230 -20.39 19.84 -13.85
CA ALA A 230 -19.56 18.65 -13.93
C ALA A 230 -18.71 18.44 -12.67
N THR A 231 -18.14 19.51 -12.12
CA THR A 231 -17.38 19.47 -10.87
C THR A 231 -18.28 19.22 -9.66
N THR A 232 -19.50 19.73 -9.64
CA THR A 232 -20.49 19.44 -8.59
C THR A 232 -20.87 17.96 -8.62
N LYS A 233 -21.12 17.39 -9.81
CA LYS A 233 -21.35 15.95 -9.97
C LYS A 233 -20.18 15.12 -9.43
N LEU A 234 -18.94 15.46 -9.82
CA LEU A 234 -17.74 14.78 -9.32
C LEU A 234 -17.60 14.92 -7.80
N LYS A 235 -17.82 16.11 -7.24
CA LYS A 235 -17.80 16.35 -5.79
C LYS A 235 -18.75 15.41 -5.05
N THR A 236 -19.98 15.24 -5.54
CA THR A 236 -20.95 14.35 -4.87
C THR A 236 -20.52 12.88 -4.90
N LEU A 237 -19.90 12.43 -5.99
CA LEU A 237 -19.42 11.05 -6.13
C LEU A 237 -18.16 10.80 -5.29
N GLU A 238 -17.19 11.72 -5.32
CA GLU A 238 -16.00 11.66 -4.46
C GLU A 238 -16.36 11.69 -2.98
N PHE A 239 -17.30 12.56 -2.59
CA PHE A 239 -17.78 12.61 -1.20
C PHE A 239 -18.42 11.27 -0.79
N LYS A 240 -19.24 10.65 -1.66
CA LYS A 240 -19.79 9.32 -1.40
C LYS A 240 -18.69 8.26 -1.31
N ASN A 241 -17.68 8.30 -2.16
CA ASN A 241 -16.54 7.38 -2.16
C ASN A 241 -15.71 7.47 -0.87
N TRP A 242 -15.40 8.69 -0.44
CA TRP A 242 -14.69 8.96 0.81
C TRP A 242 -15.54 8.55 2.02
N MET A 243 -16.82 8.92 2.06
CA MET A 243 -17.72 8.53 3.14
C MET A 243 -17.88 7.02 3.24
N TYR A 244 -17.92 6.31 2.11
CA TYR A 244 -17.94 4.85 2.11
C TYR A 244 -16.65 4.25 2.69
N THR A 245 -15.50 4.83 2.33
CA THR A 245 -14.21 4.43 2.90
C THR A 245 -14.15 4.69 4.40
N GLU A 246 -14.63 5.86 4.85
CA GLU A 246 -14.67 6.19 6.28
C GLU A 246 -15.59 5.25 7.06
N ARG A 247 -16.77 4.91 6.52
CA ARG A 247 -17.66 3.91 7.12
C ARG A 247 -16.99 2.55 7.25
N MET A 248 -16.24 2.12 6.23
CA MET A 248 -15.48 0.87 6.25
C MET A 248 -14.40 0.90 7.33
N LEU A 249 -13.69 2.02 7.49
CA LEU A 249 -12.69 2.21 8.55
C LEU A 249 -13.33 2.19 9.95
N VAL A 250 -14.47 2.86 10.14
CA VAL A 250 -15.21 2.85 11.41
C VAL A 250 -15.69 1.44 11.77
N ILE A 251 -16.26 0.70 10.81
CA ILE A 251 -16.70 -0.69 11.02
C ILE A 251 -15.50 -1.57 11.40
N ASN A 252 -14.39 -1.47 10.66
CA ASN A 252 -13.15 -2.19 10.98
C ASN A 252 -12.64 -1.81 12.38
N GLY A 253 -12.69 -0.53 12.75
CA GLY A 253 -12.31 -0.05 14.09
C GLY A 253 -13.17 -0.62 15.21
N ILE A 254 -14.49 -0.70 15.02
CA ILE A 254 -15.42 -1.31 16.00
C ILE A 254 -15.14 -2.80 16.13
N ILE A 255 -14.92 -3.53 15.03
CA ILE A 255 -14.60 -4.97 15.05
C ILE A 255 -13.28 -5.19 15.79
N LEU A 256 -12.24 -4.41 15.46
CA LEU A 256 -10.95 -4.47 16.13
C LEU A 256 -11.12 -4.22 17.64
N PHE A 257 -11.88 -3.20 18.03
CA PHE A 257 -12.12 -2.89 19.44
C PHE A 257 -12.83 -4.02 20.18
N LEU A 258 -13.91 -4.58 19.61
CA LEU A 258 -14.68 -5.66 20.24
C LEU A 258 -13.86 -6.93 20.37
N CYS A 259 -13.16 -7.34 19.31
CA CYS A 259 -12.33 -8.54 19.33
C CYS A 259 -11.10 -8.36 20.22
N PHE A 260 -10.43 -7.20 20.18
CA PHE A 260 -9.33 -6.91 21.09
C PHE A 260 -9.79 -6.95 22.55
N SER A 261 -10.94 -6.35 22.86
CA SER A 261 -11.53 -6.42 24.20
C SER A 261 -11.84 -7.87 24.62
N GLY A 262 -12.32 -8.70 23.70
CA GLY A 262 -12.57 -10.12 23.94
C GLY A 262 -11.29 -10.93 24.21
N ILE A 263 -10.25 -10.72 23.39
CA ILE A 263 -8.93 -11.35 23.58
C ILE A 263 -8.32 -10.87 24.90
N MET A 264 -8.39 -9.58 25.20
CA MET A 264 -7.89 -9.02 26.46
C MET A 264 -8.62 -9.60 27.67
N TYR A 265 -9.96 -9.71 27.62
CA TYR A 265 -10.73 -10.35 28.69
C TYR A 265 -10.30 -11.81 28.90
N PHE A 266 -10.12 -12.55 27.81
CA PHE A 266 -9.65 -13.93 27.85
C PHE A 266 -8.24 -14.04 28.47
N LEU A 267 -7.29 -13.23 28.01
CA LEU A 267 -5.92 -13.18 28.55
C LEU A 267 -5.91 -12.82 30.04
N LEU A 268 -6.75 -11.88 30.48
CA LEU A 268 -6.89 -11.54 31.90
C LEU A 268 -7.42 -12.70 32.75
N THR A 269 -8.36 -13.49 32.21
CA THR A 269 -8.84 -14.70 32.89
C THR A 269 -7.80 -15.80 32.95
N ALA A 270 -7.01 -15.98 31.88
CA ALA A 270 -5.93 -16.96 31.81
C ALA A 270 -4.72 -16.57 32.69
N TRP A 271 -4.46 -15.27 32.81
CA TRP A 271 -3.48 -14.75 33.76
C TRP A 271 -3.93 -15.00 35.20
N ARG A 272 -5.23 -14.82 35.50
CA ARG A 272 -5.79 -15.16 36.81
C ARG A 272 -5.71 -16.65 37.16
N SER A 273 -5.75 -17.55 36.18
CA SER A 273 -5.57 -18.99 36.41
C SER A 273 -4.11 -19.41 36.55
N GLY A 274 -3.15 -18.51 36.25
CA GLY A 274 -1.71 -18.78 36.33
C GLY A 274 -1.14 -19.50 35.12
N ASP A 275 -1.92 -19.68 34.04
CA ASP A 275 -1.49 -20.37 32.82
C ASP A 275 -0.64 -19.49 31.90
N VAL A 276 -0.68 -18.17 32.09
CA VAL A 276 -0.07 -17.17 31.20
C VAL A 276 0.70 -16.13 32.02
N GLY A 277 1.94 -15.83 31.62
CA GLY A 277 2.78 -14.82 32.26
C GLY A 277 2.27 -13.40 32.03
N SER A 278 2.74 -12.43 32.80
CA SER A 278 2.31 -11.04 32.57
C SER A 278 2.90 -10.42 31.30
N GLY A 279 4.11 -10.83 30.89
CA GLY A 279 4.73 -10.38 29.66
C GLY A 279 4.04 -10.93 28.41
N ASP A 280 3.33 -12.05 28.52
CA ASP A 280 2.46 -12.59 27.45
C ASP A 280 1.25 -11.69 27.15
N MET A 281 0.81 -10.87 28.11
CA MET A 281 -0.29 -9.92 27.89
C MET A 281 0.12 -8.70 27.04
N VAL A 282 1.43 -8.47 26.88
CA VAL A 282 1.99 -7.32 26.14
C VAL A 282 2.24 -7.65 24.67
N LEU A 283 2.32 -8.94 24.32
CA LEU A 283 2.49 -9.45 22.96
C LEU A 283 1.19 -9.37 22.15
#